data_AF-A0A973HME1-F1
#
_entry.id   AF-A0A973HME1-F1
#
_cell.length_a   1.000
_cell.length_b   1.000
_cell.length_c   1.000
_cell.angle_alpha   90.00
_cell.angle_beta   90.00
_cell.angle_gamma   90.00
#
_symmetry.space_group_name_H-M   'P 1'
#
loop_
_entity.id
_entity.type
_entity.pdbx_description
1 polymer ?
#
loop_
_entity_poly.entity_id
_entity_poly.type
_entity_poly.pdbx_seq_one_letter_code
_entity_poly.pdbx_strand_id
1 'polypeptide(L)'
;MWEELHGKMMMISDEVPDSTTYSNSSKSLNMPWCNSSFKRHRKAKDKCWAEFNDNPTSENLNIALEKQQTFEKVSNNAKIRYEQKICRSLKYNPKPLYSYLRSRDIKTCVSNLDNGQGGKTSSATETANVLADAFSSVFVEEPLGPLPDFSVNANNDTCISDINIQYSEVLKELKSLDISKSAGPDNIHAKLLKSLSLDSRFVSAVTMLLCKCASSGSIPDIWKDANVIALFKKGSKSDPLNYRPVSLTCIMCKIYEKLIKRHILGFIDSSIIKEQHGFVNNKSCFSNILETVDIIFNILEEGFPVDVFYFDFRKAFDSVPHFRLLSKIEKYGITGNTLQIILDFFNLIGTCKSVWVKQHLKENASTREFLKGRF
;
A
#
# COMPACT_ATOMS: atom_id res chain seq x y z
N MET A 1 -15.41 4.99 19.35
CA MET A 1 -15.93 5.45 18.03
C MET A 1 -15.44 4.57 16.90
N TRP A 2 -14.11 4.38 16.73
CA TRP A 2 -13.58 3.46 15.72
C TRP A 2 -14.13 2.03 15.87
N GLU A 3 -14.04 1.43 17.05
CA GLU A 3 -14.52 0.05 17.30
C GLU A 3 -15.98 -0.16 16.90
N GLU A 4 -16.86 0.81 17.19
CA GLU A 4 -18.27 0.73 16.81
C GLU A 4 -18.47 0.79 15.30
N LEU A 5 -17.75 1.71 14.62
CA LEU A 5 -17.80 1.84 13.17
C LEU A 5 -17.22 0.60 12.49
N HIS A 6 -16.11 0.07 13.01
CA HIS A 6 -15.45 -1.14 12.54
C HIS A 6 -16.35 -2.35 12.68
N GLY A 7 -16.96 -2.57 13.86
CA GLY A 7 -17.91 -3.65 14.08
C GLY A 7 -19.09 -3.61 13.08
N LYS A 8 -19.63 -2.41 12.81
CA LYS A 8 -20.68 -2.23 11.78
C LYS A 8 -20.20 -2.56 10.37
N MET A 9 -18.98 -2.15 10.01
CA MET A 9 -18.40 -2.49 8.70
C MET A 9 -18.15 -3.99 8.54
N MET A 10 -17.69 -4.66 9.60
CA MET A 10 -17.46 -6.11 9.59
C MET A 10 -18.76 -6.90 9.41
N MET A 11 -19.83 -6.52 10.12
CA MET A 11 -21.15 -7.14 9.92
C MET A 11 -21.62 -7.06 8.46
N ILE A 12 -21.43 -5.90 7.81
CA ILE A 12 -21.76 -5.72 6.39
C ILE A 12 -20.82 -6.55 5.50
N SER A 13 -19.54 -6.66 5.86
CA SER A 13 -18.56 -7.44 5.10
C SER A 13 -18.92 -8.93 5.08
N ASP A 14 -19.41 -9.47 6.19
CA ASP A 14 -19.78 -10.90 6.31
C ASP A 14 -21.04 -11.25 5.49
N GLU A 15 -21.92 -10.27 5.24
CA GLU A 15 -23.12 -10.44 4.40
C GLU A 15 -22.82 -10.32 2.89
N VAL A 16 -21.64 -9.78 2.52
CA VAL A 16 -21.23 -9.65 1.12
C VAL A 16 -20.43 -10.89 0.71
N PRO A 17 -20.86 -11.67 -0.30
CA PRO A 17 -20.14 -12.89 -0.70
C PRO A 17 -18.68 -12.60 -1.09
N ASP A 18 -17.75 -13.36 -0.51
CA ASP A 18 -16.31 -13.40 -0.83
C ASP A 18 -15.99 -13.75 -2.31
N SER A 19 -17.01 -14.04 -3.13
CA SER A 19 -16.86 -14.52 -4.49
C SER A 19 -16.26 -13.43 -5.40
N THR A 20 -14.92 -13.42 -5.45
CA THR A 20 -14.06 -12.97 -6.56
C THR A 20 -14.44 -11.63 -7.18
N THR A 21 -14.01 -10.55 -6.55
CA THR A 21 -14.08 -9.21 -7.15
C THR A 21 -12.75 -8.86 -7.80
N TYR A 22 -12.39 -9.60 -8.86
CA TYR A 22 -11.42 -9.09 -9.83
C TYR A 22 -12.15 -8.08 -10.71
N SER A 23 -11.77 -6.81 -10.60
CA SER A 23 -12.28 -5.77 -11.48
C SER A 23 -11.84 -6.03 -12.92
N ASN A 24 -12.66 -5.53 -13.85
CA ASN A 24 -12.39 -5.48 -15.28
C ASN A 24 -11.12 -4.65 -15.57
N SER A 25 -9.93 -5.24 -15.41
CA SER A 25 -8.77 -4.76 -16.13
C SER A 25 -8.94 -5.18 -17.58
N SER A 26 -9.13 -4.21 -18.47
CA SER A 26 -9.22 -4.36 -19.93
C SER A 26 -7.94 -4.88 -20.59
N LYS A 27 -6.95 -5.35 -19.83
CA LYS A 27 -5.94 -6.26 -20.38
C LYS A 27 -6.59 -7.61 -20.49
N SER A 28 -6.84 -8.07 -21.72
CA SER A 28 -7.10 -9.48 -21.95
C SER A 28 -5.91 -10.25 -21.37
N LEU A 29 -6.06 -10.76 -20.15
CA LEU A 29 -5.32 -11.94 -19.73
C LEU A 29 -5.63 -12.94 -20.81
N ASN A 30 -4.66 -13.16 -21.68
CA ASN A 30 -4.76 -14.06 -22.81
C ASN A 30 -4.72 -15.47 -22.21
N MET A 31 -5.81 -15.82 -21.52
CA MET A 31 -5.91 -17.03 -20.73
C MET A 31 -5.81 -18.17 -21.73
N PRO A 32 -4.81 -19.05 -21.62
CA PRO A 32 -4.57 -20.07 -22.63
C PRO A 32 -5.74 -21.03 -22.86
N TRP A 33 -6.64 -21.14 -21.88
CA TRP A 33 -7.86 -21.96 -21.92
C TRP A 33 -9.11 -21.20 -22.44
N CYS A 34 -8.96 -19.95 -22.87
CA CYS A 34 -10.05 -19.10 -23.37
C CYS A 34 -10.53 -19.56 -24.77
N ASN A 35 -11.43 -20.53 -24.79
CA ASN A 35 -12.08 -21.00 -26.03
C ASN A 35 -13.34 -20.17 -26.38
N SER A 36 -13.92 -20.41 -27.56
CA SER A 36 -15.14 -19.73 -28.03
C SER A 36 -16.33 -19.89 -27.07
N SER A 37 -16.49 -21.07 -26.47
CA SER A 37 -17.52 -21.33 -25.45
C SER A 37 -17.30 -20.50 -24.19
N PHE A 38 -16.07 -20.40 -23.69
CA PHE A 38 -15.70 -19.57 -22.55
C PHE A 38 -16.04 -18.09 -22.81
N LYS A 39 -15.67 -17.56 -23.97
CA LYS A 39 -15.97 -16.17 -24.36
C LYS A 39 -17.48 -15.91 -24.44
N ARG A 40 -18.25 -16.86 -24.98
CA ARG A 40 -19.71 -16.75 -25.09
C ARG A 40 -20.38 -16.67 -23.71
N HIS A 41 -20.04 -17.58 -22.80
CA HIS A 41 -20.63 -17.60 -21.45
C HIS A 41 -20.17 -16.40 -20.61
N ARG A 42 -18.92 -15.94 -20.79
CA ARG A 42 -18.44 -14.70 -20.16
C ARG A 42 -19.28 -13.49 -20.60
N LYS A 43 -19.47 -13.30 -21.91
CA LYS A 43 -20.30 -12.20 -22.45
C LYS A 43 -21.74 -12.26 -21.95
N ALA A 44 -22.35 -13.45 -21.92
CA ALA A 44 -23.70 -13.63 -21.40
C ALA A 44 -23.79 -13.24 -19.91
N LYS A 45 -22.83 -13.69 -19.11
CA LYS A 45 -22.73 -13.35 -17.69
C LYS A 45 -22.52 -11.84 -17.48
N ASP A 46 -21.57 -11.24 -18.19
CA ASP A 46 -21.29 -9.80 -18.09
C ASP A 46 -22.49 -8.95 -18.52
N LYS A 47 -23.25 -9.39 -19.54
CA LYS A 47 -24.50 -8.74 -19.98
C LYS A 47 -25.56 -8.74 -18.88
N CYS A 48 -25.85 -9.88 -18.26
CA CYS A 48 -26.87 -9.95 -17.21
C CYS A 48 -26.47 -9.18 -15.94
N TRP A 49 -25.18 -9.11 -15.62
CA TRP A 49 -24.69 -8.25 -14.53
C TRP A 49 -24.80 -6.76 -14.84
N ALA A 50 -24.62 -6.36 -16.10
CA ALA A 50 -24.88 -4.98 -16.53
C ALA A 50 -26.38 -4.65 -16.41
N GLU A 51 -27.26 -5.55 -16.89
CA GLU A 51 -28.71 -5.38 -16.78
C GLU A 51 -29.19 -5.29 -15.32
N PHE A 52 -28.59 -6.05 -14.39
CA PHE A 52 -28.87 -5.92 -12.95
C PHE A 52 -28.38 -4.59 -12.37
N ASN A 53 -27.21 -4.10 -12.78
CA ASN A 53 -26.69 -2.81 -12.33
C ASN A 53 -27.56 -1.65 -12.82
N ASP A 54 -28.12 -1.76 -14.03
CA ASP A 54 -29.03 -0.76 -14.60
C ASP A 54 -30.43 -0.85 -13.96
N ASN A 55 -30.92 -2.06 -13.69
CA ASN A 55 -32.24 -2.33 -13.13
C ASN A 55 -32.17 -3.39 -12.00
N PRO A 56 -32.00 -3.00 -10.74
CA PRO A 56 -31.77 -3.91 -9.63
C PRO A 56 -33.08 -4.52 -9.11
N THR A 57 -33.64 -5.47 -9.86
CA THR A 57 -34.81 -6.27 -9.46
C THR A 57 -34.40 -7.67 -9.00
N SER A 58 -35.23 -8.31 -8.18
CA SER A 58 -35.02 -9.69 -7.70
C SER A 58 -34.92 -10.70 -8.86
N GLU A 59 -35.67 -10.46 -9.94
CA GLU A 59 -35.65 -11.28 -11.15
C GLU A 59 -34.32 -11.15 -11.90
N ASN A 60 -33.84 -9.91 -12.11
CA ASN A 60 -32.56 -9.65 -12.77
C ASN A 60 -31.38 -10.21 -11.95
N LEU A 61 -31.47 -10.14 -10.62
CA LEU A 61 -30.48 -10.75 -9.73
C LEU A 61 -30.42 -12.26 -9.91
N ASN A 62 -31.57 -12.95 -9.91
CA ASN A 62 -31.64 -14.40 -10.10
C ASN A 62 -31.06 -14.83 -11.46
N ILE A 63 -31.36 -14.10 -12.53
CA ILE A 63 -30.82 -14.35 -13.87
C ILE A 63 -29.29 -14.16 -13.88
N ALA A 64 -28.78 -13.09 -13.26
CA ALA A 64 -27.35 -12.83 -13.18
C ALA A 64 -26.61 -13.93 -12.39
N LEU A 65 -27.19 -14.41 -11.29
CA LEU A 65 -26.65 -15.50 -10.48
C LEU A 65 -26.61 -16.83 -11.25
N GLU A 66 -27.67 -17.18 -11.98
CA GLU A 66 -27.73 -18.40 -12.79
C GLU A 66 -26.64 -18.41 -13.89
N LYS A 67 -26.47 -17.27 -14.58
CA LYS A 67 -25.42 -17.12 -15.60
C LYS A 67 -24.03 -17.12 -14.98
N GLN A 68 -23.86 -16.64 -13.76
CA GLN A 68 -22.61 -16.75 -13.02
C GLN A 68 -22.24 -18.20 -12.71
N GLN A 69 -23.16 -18.97 -12.12
CA GLN A 69 -22.92 -20.39 -11.82
C GLN A 69 -22.58 -21.18 -13.10
N THR A 70 -23.29 -20.90 -14.20
CA THR A 70 -23.02 -21.53 -15.50
C THR A 70 -21.63 -21.17 -16.01
N PHE A 71 -21.23 -19.90 -15.90
CA PHE A 71 -19.89 -19.46 -16.30
C PHE A 71 -18.79 -20.11 -15.46
N GLU A 72 -18.98 -20.26 -14.15
CA GLU A 72 -18.02 -20.91 -13.25
C GLU A 72 -17.79 -22.38 -13.66
N LYS A 73 -18.86 -23.13 -13.94
CA LYS A 73 -18.78 -24.50 -14.46
C LYS A 73 -18.00 -24.56 -15.78
N VAL A 74 -18.31 -23.69 -16.73
CA VAL A 74 -17.61 -23.64 -18.04
C VAL A 74 -16.14 -23.24 -17.88
N SER A 75 -15.85 -22.29 -16.99
CA SER A 75 -14.50 -21.81 -16.67
C SER A 75 -13.64 -22.94 -16.10
N ASN A 76 -14.17 -23.66 -15.10
CA ASN A 76 -13.49 -24.81 -14.49
C ASN A 76 -13.23 -25.92 -15.51
N ASN A 77 -14.24 -26.28 -16.31
CA ASN A 77 -14.09 -27.28 -17.36
C ASN A 77 -13.07 -26.88 -18.44
N ALA A 78 -13.04 -25.62 -18.85
CA ALA A 78 -12.05 -25.12 -19.81
C ALA A 78 -10.62 -25.22 -19.25
N LYS A 79 -10.44 -24.90 -17.97
CA LYS A 79 -9.16 -24.99 -17.26
C LYS A 79 -8.70 -26.44 -17.12
N ILE A 80 -9.56 -27.35 -16.68
CA ILE A 80 -9.27 -28.79 -16.57
C ILE A 80 -8.83 -29.37 -17.92
N ARG A 81 -9.57 -29.06 -19.00
CA ARG A 81 -9.21 -29.52 -20.36
C ARG A 81 -7.84 -29.02 -20.80
N TYR A 82 -7.49 -27.78 -20.47
CA TYR A 82 -6.20 -27.21 -20.78
C TYR A 82 -5.06 -27.87 -19.99
N GLU A 83 -5.26 -28.11 -18.69
CA GLU A 83 -4.30 -28.86 -17.85
C GLU A 83 -4.10 -30.29 -18.36
N GLN A 84 -5.18 -31.00 -18.70
CA GLN A 84 -5.10 -32.33 -19.30
C GLN A 84 -4.33 -32.30 -20.63
N LYS A 85 -4.50 -31.26 -21.46
CA LYS A 85 -3.75 -31.09 -22.70
C LYS A 85 -2.25 -30.92 -22.43
N ILE A 86 -1.87 -30.12 -21.42
CA ILE A 86 -0.48 -29.95 -21.00
C ILE A 86 0.12 -31.29 -20.54
N CYS A 87 -0.59 -32.00 -19.66
CA CYS A 87 -0.15 -33.31 -19.15
C CYS A 87 0.06 -34.33 -20.28
N ARG A 88 -0.82 -34.34 -21.29
CA ARG A 88 -0.68 -35.21 -22.46
C ARG A 88 0.51 -34.83 -23.34
N SER A 89 0.79 -33.54 -23.50
CA SER A 89 1.93 -33.05 -24.28
C SER A 89 3.27 -33.16 -23.56
N LEU A 90 3.28 -33.44 -22.25
CA LEU A 90 4.48 -33.43 -21.41
C LEU A 90 5.59 -34.37 -21.94
N LYS A 91 5.20 -35.53 -22.49
CA LYS A 91 6.15 -36.53 -23.02
C LYS A 91 6.93 -36.03 -24.24
N TYR A 92 6.39 -35.08 -25.01
CA TYR A 92 6.95 -34.65 -26.30
C TYR A 92 7.38 -33.18 -26.31
N ASN A 93 6.76 -32.33 -25.48
CA ASN A 93 7.09 -30.92 -25.39
C ASN A 93 6.84 -30.39 -23.96
N PRO A 94 7.89 -30.10 -23.18
CA PRO A 94 7.74 -29.55 -21.84
C PRO A 94 7.53 -28.02 -21.84
N LYS A 95 7.70 -27.31 -22.96
CA LYS A 95 7.56 -25.84 -23.04
C LYS A 95 6.18 -25.33 -22.58
N PRO A 96 5.04 -25.96 -22.94
CA PRO A 96 3.72 -25.55 -22.45
C PRO A 96 3.58 -25.67 -20.93
N LEU A 97 4.17 -26.69 -20.31
CA LEU A 97 4.17 -26.83 -18.84
C LEU A 97 4.95 -25.68 -18.21
N TYR A 98 6.18 -25.41 -18.65
CA TYR A 98 6.96 -24.30 -18.08
C TYR A 98 6.33 -22.94 -18.35
N SER A 99 5.66 -22.74 -19.49
CA SER A 99 4.87 -21.54 -19.76
C SER A 99 3.68 -21.42 -18.80
N TYR A 100 2.98 -22.53 -18.57
CA TYR A 100 1.87 -22.60 -17.62
C TYR A 100 2.33 -22.35 -16.18
N LEU A 101 3.44 -22.95 -15.76
CA LEU A 101 4.06 -22.71 -14.46
C LEU A 101 4.52 -21.27 -14.33
N ARG A 102 5.18 -20.67 -15.32
CA ARG A 102 5.54 -19.24 -15.32
C ARG A 102 4.33 -18.31 -15.27
N SER A 103 3.21 -18.70 -15.88
CA SER A 103 1.94 -17.95 -15.80
C SER A 103 1.27 -18.06 -14.42
N ARG A 104 1.59 -19.13 -13.68
CA ARG A 104 1.16 -19.39 -12.30
C ARG A 104 2.19 -18.97 -11.26
N ASP A 105 3.41 -18.68 -11.67
CA ASP A 105 4.50 -18.27 -10.81
C ASP A 105 4.06 -16.97 -10.16
N ILE A 106 3.73 -17.10 -8.89
CA ILE A 106 3.50 -15.98 -8.01
C ILE A 106 4.87 -15.34 -7.90
N LYS A 107 5.11 -14.26 -8.66
CA LYS A 107 6.38 -13.52 -8.73
C LYS A 107 6.96 -13.08 -7.37
N THR A 108 6.27 -13.35 -6.27
CA THR A 108 6.53 -12.84 -4.92
C THR A 108 6.69 -13.94 -3.88
N CYS A 109 7.18 -15.14 -4.24
CA CYS A 109 7.54 -16.12 -3.23
C CYS A 109 8.92 -15.77 -2.64
N VAL A 110 8.98 -15.55 -1.32
CA VAL A 110 10.26 -15.41 -0.63
C VAL A 110 10.93 -16.79 -0.63
N SER A 111 12.19 -16.82 -1.05
CA SER A 111 12.99 -18.05 -1.07
C SER A 111 13.48 -18.37 0.34
N ASN A 112 13.97 -19.58 0.57
CA ASN A 112 14.63 -19.88 1.86
C ASN A 112 15.83 -18.93 2.03
N LEU A 113 15.87 -18.24 3.15
CA LEU A 113 16.86 -17.19 3.45
C LEU A 113 18.03 -17.77 4.22
N ASP A 114 19.18 -17.12 4.13
CA ASP A 114 20.36 -17.50 4.92
C ASP A 114 20.12 -17.06 6.38
N ASN A 115 20.19 -18.00 7.32
CA ASN A 115 19.86 -17.76 8.73
C ASN A 115 21.04 -17.22 9.56
N GLY A 116 22.14 -16.83 8.91
CA GLY A 116 23.37 -16.35 9.56
C GLY A 116 24.20 -17.42 10.27
N GLN A 117 23.70 -18.65 10.40
CA GLN A 117 24.38 -19.78 11.05
C GLN A 117 24.95 -20.80 10.04
N GLY A 118 25.06 -20.41 8.76
CA GLY A 118 25.52 -21.29 7.68
C GLY A 118 24.44 -22.22 7.10
N GLY A 119 23.17 -22.05 7.51
CA GLY A 119 22.02 -22.79 7.02
C GLY A 119 21.00 -21.90 6.29
N LYS A 120 20.00 -22.55 5.67
CA LYS A 120 18.85 -21.87 5.06
C LYS A 120 17.60 -22.08 5.90
N THR A 121 16.70 -21.11 5.91
CA THR A 121 15.41 -21.24 6.59
C THR A 121 14.61 -22.41 6.03
N SER A 122 13.89 -23.08 6.93
CA SER A 122 13.15 -24.31 6.65
C SER A 122 11.63 -24.13 6.71
N SER A 123 11.17 -23.08 7.40
CA SER A 123 9.74 -22.77 7.56
C SER A 123 9.41 -21.32 7.22
N ALA A 124 8.13 -21.06 6.95
CA ALA A 124 7.62 -19.71 6.68
C ALA A 124 7.80 -18.79 7.90
N THR A 125 7.57 -19.33 9.10
CA THR A 125 7.76 -18.63 10.37
C THR A 125 9.22 -18.25 10.60
N GLU A 126 10.16 -19.18 10.40
CA GLU A 126 11.59 -18.90 10.53
C GLU A 126 12.04 -17.84 9.52
N THR A 127 11.53 -17.92 8.29
CA THR A 127 11.79 -16.92 7.24
C THR A 127 11.24 -15.55 7.61
N ALA A 128 10.06 -15.49 8.23
CA ALA A 128 9.46 -14.24 8.69
C ALA A 128 10.31 -13.58 9.79
N ASN A 129 10.82 -14.38 10.73
CA ASN A 129 11.67 -13.89 11.82
C ASN A 129 13.01 -13.37 11.30
N VAL A 130 13.68 -14.11 10.40
CA VAL A 130 14.94 -13.67 9.79
C VAL A 130 14.75 -12.35 9.02
N LEU A 131 13.62 -12.18 8.33
CA LEU A 131 13.30 -10.90 7.70
C LEU A 131 13.02 -9.80 8.73
N ALA A 132 12.26 -10.09 9.78
CA ALA A 132 11.97 -9.12 10.84
C ALA A 132 13.27 -8.62 11.50
N ASP A 133 14.18 -9.52 11.84
CA ASP A 133 15.49 -9.19 12.43
C ASP A 133 16.36 -8.41 11.45
N ALA A 134 16.40 -8.84 10.19
CA ALA A 134 17.16 -8.13 9.16
C ALA A 134 16.61 -6.74 8.92
N PHE A 135 15.30 -6.52 8.98
CA PHE A 135 14.70 -5.21 8.83
C PHE A 135 14.89 -4.33 10.07
N SER A 136 14.76 -4.90 11.27
CA SER A 136 14.94 -4.17 12.53
C SER A 136 16.40 -3.71 12.75
N SER A 137 17.38 -4.51 12.33
CA SER A 137 18.82 -4.21 12.43
C SER A 137 19.29 -2.94 11.70
N VAL A 138 18.42 -2.38 10.86
CA VAL A 138 18.74 -1.31 9.92
C VAL A 138 18.43 0.07 10.46
N PHE A 139 17.54 0.12 11.45
CA PHE A 139 17.09 1.38 12.01
C PHE A 139 18.19 2.00 12.84
N VAL A 140 18.33 3.32 12.66
CA VAL A 140 19.32 4.10 13.41
C VAL A 140 18.77 4.36 14.81
N GLU A 141 19.52 3.95 15.83
CA GLU A 141 19.28 4.40 17.20
C GLU A 141 19.51 5.91 17.27
N GLU A 142 18.60 6.61 17.93
CA GLU A 142 18.65 8.07 17.98
C GLU A 142 19.93 8.53 18.72
N PRO A 143 20.84 9.29 18.09
CA PRO A 143 22.09 9.63 18.73
C PRO A 143 21.84 10.53 19.94
N LEU A 144 22.45 10.17 21.07
CA LEU A 144 22.47 10.96 22.29
C LEU A 144 23.21 12.28 22.04
N GLY A 145 22.63 13.40 22.48
CA GLY A 145 23.26 14.72 22.35
C GLY A 145 22.25 15.85 22.22
N PRO A 146 22.71 17.12 22.26
CA PRO A 146 21.84 18.27 22.08
C PRO A 146 21.19 18.23 20.69
N LEU A 147 19.93 18.66 20.63
CA LEU A 147 19.26 18.87 19.34
C LEU A 147 20.00 19.98 18.59
N PRO A 148 20.23 19.83 17.27
CA PRO A 148 20.86 20.89 16.50
C PRO A 148 20.00 22.15 16.59
N ASP A 149 20.64 23.30 16.79
CA ASP A 149 19.90 24.53 16.61
C ASP A 149 19.64 24.73 15.12
N PHE A 150 18.40 25.04 14.82
CA PHE A 150 17.89 25.23 13.47
C PHE A 150 17.24 26.59 13.47
N SER A 151 17.85 27.56 12.79
CA SER A 151 17.21 28.83 12.47
C SER A 151 16.34 28.60 11.24
N VAL A 152 15.02 28.60 11.42
CA VAL A 152 14.09 28.61 10.28
C VAL A 152 13.77 30.07 9.99
N ASN A 153 13.96 30.52 8.74
CA ASN A 153 13.46 31.81 8.25
C ASN A 153 11.94 31.73 8.02
N ALA A 154 11.19 31.17 8.98
CA ALA A 154 9.75 31.16 8.94
C ALA A 154 9.26 32.45 9.59
N ASN A 155 8.33 33.14 8.93
CA ASN A 155 7.58 34.22 9.56
C ASN A 155 6.80 33.61 10.73
N ASN A 156 7.31 33.79 11.95
CA ASN A 156 6.84 33.16 13.19
C ASN A 156 5.38 33.48 13.60
N ASP A 157 4.62 34.20 12.77
CA ASP A 157 3.25 34.61 13.09
C ASP A 157 2.18 33.59 12.68
N THR A 158 2.52 32.62 11.81
CA THR A 158 1.58 31.59 11.37
C THR A 158 2.00 30.21 11.86
N CYS A 159 1.17 29.59 12.70
CA CYS A 159 1.29 28.21 13.14
C CYS A 159 0.06 27.40 12.71
N ILE A 160 0.23 26.09 12.48
CA ILE A 160 -0.86 25.14 12.29
C ILE A 160 -0.92 24.21 13.51
N SER A 161 -1.93 24.42 14.36
CA SER A 161 -2.20 23.60 15.54
C SER A 161 -3.23 22.52 15.27
N ASP A 162 -4.31 22.88 14.56
CA ASP A 162 -5.49 22.05 14.39
C ASP A 162 -5.88 21.92 12.92
N ILE A 163 -6.14 20.69 12.50
CA ILE A 163 -6.58 20.37 11.14
C ILE A 163 -8.09 20.20 11.14
N ASN A 164 -8.76 21.02 10.33
CA ASN A 164 -10.20 20.91 10.12
C ASN A 164 -10.51 20.04 8.89
N ILE A 165 -11.13 18.89 9.12
CA ILE A 165 -11.44 17.91 8.07
C ILE A 165 -12.88 18.09 7.59
N GLN A 166 -13.06 18.32 6.29
CA GLN A 166 -14.38 18.53 5.71
C GLN A 166 -14.98 17.26 5.12
N TYR A 167 -16.31 17.16 5.19
CA TYR A 167 -17.08 16.06 4.59
C TYR A 167 -16.75 15.87 3.09
N SER A 168 -16.60 16.97 2.35
CA SER A 168 -16.30 16.95 0.91
C SER A 168 -14.93 16.33 0.62
N GLU A 169 -13.94 16.56 1.48
CA GLU A 169 -12.60 16.00 1.35
C GLU A 169 -12.62 14.50 1.62
N VAL A 170 -13.30 14.07 2.68
CA VAL A 170 -13.47 12.65 3.02
C VAL A 170 -14.21 11.90 1.91
N LEU A 171 -15.30 12.46 1.41
CA LEU A 171 -16.08 11.88 0.30
C LEU A 171 -15.21 11.70 -0.95
N LYS A 172 -14.40 12.70 -1.29
CA LYS A 172 -13.50 12.66 -2.44
C LYS A 172 -12.47 11.54 -2.28
N GLU A 173 -11.86 11.41 -1.10
CA GLU A 173 -10.88 10.36 -0.84
C GLU A 173 -11.50 8.97 -0.94
N LEU A 174 -12.65 8.73 -0.30
CA LEU A 174 -13.38 7.46 -0.34
C LEU A 174 -13.78 7.06 -1.77
N LYS A 175 -14.28 8.00 -2.58
CA LYS A 175 -14.63 7.75 -3.99
C LYS A 175 -13.40 7.48 -4.87
N SER A 176 -12.25 8.04 -4.52
CA SER A 176 -10.99 7.85 -5.25
C SER A 176 -10.26 6.55 -4.93
N LEU A 177 -10.75 5.77 -3.95
CA LEU A 177 -10.13 4.51 -3.56
C LEU A 177 -9.96 3.54 -4.74
N ASP A 178 -8.77 2.95 -4.82
CA ASP A 178 -8.46 1.87 -5.73
C ASP A 178 -8.91 0.54 -5.11
N ILE A 179 -9.95 -0.05 -5.70
CA ILE A 179 -10.58 -1.29 -5.22
C ILE A 179 -9.66 -2.51 -5.30
N SER A 180 -8.53 -2.42 -6.03
CA SER A 180 -7.56 -3.51 -6.14
C SER A 180 -6.58 -3.58 -4.97
N LYS A 181 -6.60 -2.60 -4.07
CA LYS A 181 -5.70 -2.55 -2.91
C LYS A 181 -6.06 -3.61 -1.87
N SER A 182 -5.02 -4.25 -1.34
CA SER A 182 -5.13 -5.19 -0.22
C SER A 182 -5.58 -4.49 1.05
N ALA A 183 -6.33 -5.22 1.89
CA ALA A 183 -6.71 -4.77 3.22
C ALA A 183 -5.49 -4.69 4.17
N GLY A 184 -5.60 -3.86 5.20
CA GLY A 184 -4.63 -3.79 6.29
C GLY A 184 -4.95 -4.79 7.41
N PRO A 185 -4.40 -4.59 8.61
CA PRO A 185 -4.68 -5.42 9.79
C PRO A 185 -6.16 -5.43 10.22
N ASP A 186 -6.93 -4.40 9.83
CA ASP A 186 -8.35 -4.27 10.10
C ASP A 186 -9.23 -5.17 9.21
N ASN A 187 -8.65 -5.84 8.20
CA ASN A 187 -9.34 -6.66 7.19
C ASN A 187 -10.44 -5.92 6.40
N ILE A 188 -10.43 -4.58 6.40
CA ILE A 188 -11.40 -3.80 5.65
C ILE A 188 -10.89 -3.57 4.21
N HIS A 189 -11.65 -4.04 3.22
CA HIS A 189 -11.30 -3.89 1.81
C HIS A 189 -11.68 -2.52 1.24
N ALA A 190 -10.84 -1.99 0.33
CA ALA A 190 -11.10 -0.74 -0.38
C ALA A 190 -12.45 -0.73 -1.11
N LYS A 191 -12.86 -1.89 -1.62
CA LYS A 191 -14.14 -2.07 -2.30
C LYS A 191 -15.32 -1.76 -1.37
N LEU A 192 -15.32 -2.28 -0.15
CA LEU A 192 -16.38 -2.04 0.84
C LEU A 192 -16.48 -0.55 1.16
N LEU A 193 -15.35 0.09 1.49
CA LEU A 193 -15.31 1.52 1.81
C LEU A 193 -15.81 2.39 0.66
N LYS A 194 -15.44 2.05 -0.58
CA LYS A 194 -15.89 2.76 -1.77
C LYS A 194 -17.38 2.58 -2.01
N SER A 195 -17.92 1.38 -1.79
CA SER A 195 -19.37 1.11 -1.86
C SER A 195 -20.14 1.88 -0.78
N LEU A 196 -19.66 1.87 0.46
CA LEU A 196 -20.27 2.60 1.57
C LEU A 196 -20.18 4.13 1.41
N SER A 197 -19.25 4.64 0.59
CA SER A 197 -19.15 6.08 0.29
C SER A 197 -20.39 6.67 -0.41
N LEU A 198 -21.29 5.82 -0.91
CA LEU A 198 -22.59 6.23 -1.47
C LEU A 198 -23.60 6.61 -0.37
N ASP A 199 -23.44 6.10 0.85
CA ASP A 199 -24.28 6.45 2.00
C ASP A 199 -23.69 7.68 2.72
N SER A 200 -24.44 8.79 2.72
CA SER A 200 -24.03 10.03 3.37
C SER A 200 -23.82 9.88 4.88
N ARG A 201 -24.55 8.96 5.54
CA ARG A 201 -24.40 8.68 6.97
C ARG A 201 -23.05 8.05 7.28
N PHE A 202 -22.61 7.14 6.41
CA PHE A 202 -21.28 6.52 6.54
C PHE A 202 -20.18 7.57 6.39
N VAL A 203 -20.25 8.39 5.35
CA VAL A 203 -19.26 9.45 5.11
C VAL A 203 -19.25 10.46 6.25
N SER A 204 -20.42 10.80 6.81
CA SER A 204 -20.53 11.66 7.98
C SER A 204 -19.87 11.02 9.21
N ALA A 205 -20.14 9.74 9.49
CA ALA A 205 -19.54 9.01 10.60
C ALA A 205 -18.01 8.93 10.49
N VAL A 206 -17.50 8.67 9.28
CA VAL A 206 -16.05 8.71 9.00
C VAL A 206 -15.50 10.11 9.24
N THR A 207 -16.16 11.15 8.74
CA THR A 207 -15.72 12.54 8.91
C THR A 207 -15.63 12.89 10.39
N MET A 208 -16.66 12.57 11.17
CA MET A 208 -16.67 12.78 12.62
C MET A 208 -15.54 12.01 13.33
N LEU A 209 -15.26 10.76 12.92
CA LEU A 209 -14.13 9.98 13.45
C LEU A 209 -12.80 10.69 13.18
N LEU A 210 -12.57 11.14 11.95
CA LEU A 210 -11.33 11.81 11.57
C LEU A 210 -11.17 13.17 12.28
N CYS A 211 -12.25 13.94 12.42
CA CYS A 211 -12.26 15.17 13.23
C CYS A 211 -11.97 14.89 14.70
N LYS A 212 -12.47 13.77 15.24
CA LYS A 212 -12.16 13.36 16.61
C LYS A 212 -10.69 13.03 16.78
N CYS A 213 -10.08 12.30 15.84
CA CYS A 213 -8.64 12.05 15.83
C CYS A 213 -7.84 13.36 15.73
N ALA A 214 -8.30 14.28 14.87
CA ALA A 214 -7.64 15.57 14.66
C ALA A 214 -7.66 16.45 15.91
N SER A 215 -8.76 16.44 16.67
CA SER A 215 -8.92 17.24 17.89
C SER A 215 -8.33 16.58 19.15
N SER A 216 -8.16 15.24 19.16
CA SER A 216 -7.58 14.53 20.31
C SER A 216 -6.07 14.33 20.20
N GLY A 217 -5.48 14.56 19.03
CA GLY A 217 -4.06 14.30 18.81
C GLY A 217 -3.74 12.81 18.64
N SER A 218 -4.74 11.92 18.52
CA SER A 218 -4.57 10.48 18.65
C SER A 218 -5.35 9.68 17.61
N ILE A 219 -4.80 8.56 17.17
CA ILE A 219 -5.43 7.64 16.21
C ILE A 219 -5.76 6.29 16.85
N PRO A 220 -6.70 5.50 16.29
CA PRO A 220 -7.00 4.15 16.75
C PRO A 220 -5.75 3.25 16.78
N ASP A 221 -5.62 2.40 17.79
CA ASP A 221 -4.44 1.56 17.95
C ASP A 221 -4.26 0.56 16.80
N ILE A 222 -5.33 0.04 16.19
CA ILE A 222 -5.20 -0.83 15.01
C ILE A 222 -4.68 -0.09 13.76
N TRP A 223 -4.83 1.23 13.71
CA TRP A 223 -4.19 2.02 12.65
C TRP A 223 -2.69 2.13 12.88
N LYS A 224 -2.24 1.90 14.12
CA LYS A 224 -0.84 1.83 14.52
C LYS A 224 -0.13 0.57 14.02
N ASP A 225 -0.87 -0.39 13.49
CA ASP A 225 -0.32 -1.64 13.03
C ASP A 225 -0.18 -1.69 11.50
N ALA A 226 0.75 -2.51 11.04
CA ALA A 226 0.90 -2.84 9.63
C ALA A 226 1.17 -4.33 9.43
N ASN A 227 0.65 -4.86 8.31
CA ASN A 227 1.08 -6.14 7.76
C ASN A 227 2.30 -5.88 6.86
N VAL A 228 3.46 -6.38 7.23
CA VAL A 228 4.70 -6.12 6.47
C VAL A 228 4.91 -7.19 5.40
N ILE A 229 5.08 -6.77 4.15
CA ILE A 229 5.40 -7.66 3.02
C ILE A 229 6.85 -7.43 2.60
N ALA A 230 7.62 -8.51 2.49
CA ALA A 230 8.97 -8.46 1.93
C ALA A 230 8.95 -8.49 0.40
N LEU A 231 9.38 -7.41 -0.24
CA LEU A 231 9.53 -7.31 -1.69
C LEU A 231 11.00 -7.42 -2.11
N PHE A 232 11.32 -8.41 -2.93
CA PHE A 232 12.67 -8.56 -3.46
C PHE A 232 13.09 -7.34 -4.30
N LYS A 233 14.26 -6.77 -3.99
CA LYS A 233 14.81 -5.58 -4.65
C LYS A 233 15.84 -5.93 -5.72
N LYS A 234 16.96 -6.55 -5.32
CA LYS A 234 18.12 -6.88 -6.18
C LYS A 234 19.07 -7.85 -5.47
N GLY A 235 20.04 -8.45 -6.14
CA GLY A 235 21.07 -9.29 -5.50
C GLY A 235 20.65 -10.75 -5.29
N SER A 236 21.17 -11.39 -4.25
CA SER A 236 20.79 -12.77 -3.91
C SER A 236 19.42 -12.79 -3.24
N LYS A 237 18.56 -13.73 -3.64
CA LYS A 237 17.27 -14.00 -2.99
C LYS A 237 17.40 -14.72 -1.65
N SER A 238 18.57 -15.25 -1.32
CA SER A 238 18.83 -15.86 0.00
C SER A 238 19.18 -14.82 1.06
N ASP A 239 19.64 -13.65 0.66
CA ASP A 239 20.04 -12.59 1.58
C ASP A 239 18.81 -11.74 1.97
N PRO A 240 18.44 -11.68 3.26
CA PRO A 240 17.27 -10.92 3.71
C PRO A 240 17.41 -9.41 3.48
N LEU A 241 18.62 -8.85 3.45
CA LEU A 241 18.85 -7.40 3.24
C LEU A 241 18.58 -6.95 1.79
N ASN A 242 18.41 -7.90 0.88
CA ASN A 242 18.01 -7.67 -0.51
C ASN A 242 16.50 -7.56 -0.70
N TYR A 243 15.73 -7.66 0.38
CA TYR A 243 14.29 -7.40 0.41
C TYR A 243 14.01 -6.00 0.96
N ARG A 244 12.90 -5.41 0.52
CA ARG A 244 12.34 -4.17 1.05
C ARG A 244 11.10 -4.49 1.85
N PRO A 245 10.95 -4.00 3.09
CA PRO A 245 9.67 -4.08 3.77
C PRO A 245 8.68 -3.11 3.11
N VAL A 246 7.43 -3.57 2.95
CA VAL A 246 6.30 -2.74 2.54
C VAL A 246 5.19 -2.92 3.56
N SER A 247 4.91 -1.86 4.30
CA SER A 247 3.88 -1.81 5.32
C SER A 247 2.49 -1.61 4.70
N LEU A 248 1.62 -2.61 4.87
CA LEU A 248 0.20 -2.49 4.57
C LEU A 248 -0.54 -2.03 5.82
N THR A 249 -0.73 -0.71 5.96
CA THR A 249 -1.58 -0.11 7.00
C THR A 249 -3.06 -0.12 6.61
N CYS A 250 -3.93 0.10 7.60
CA CYS A 250 -5.37 0.24 7.44
C CYS A 250 -5.73 1.28 6.37
N ILE A 251 -6.76 1.02 5.55
CA ILE A 251 -7.11 1.91 4.44
C ILE A 251 -7.64 3.25 4.97
N MET A 252 -8.38 3.21 6.08
CA MET A 252 -8.87 4.40 6.78
C MET A 252 -7.73 5.27 7.32
N CYS A 253 -6.66 4.63 7.81
CA CYS A 253 -5.42 5.31 8.20
C CYS A 253 -4.80 6.07 7.02
N LYS A 254 -4.68 5.43 5.85
CA LYS A 254 -4.15 6.07 4.63
C LYS A 254 -4.99 7.27 4.15
N ILE A 255 -6.31 7.20 4.30
CA ILE A 255 -7.20 8.34 4.00
C ILE A 255 -6.86 9.51 4.93
N TYR A 256 -6.71 9.22 6.23
CA TYR A 256 -6.35 10.23 7.23
C TYR A 256 -4.96 10.84 6.99
N GLU A 257 -3.94 10.01 6.74
CA GLU A 257 -2.59 10.45 6.37
C GLU A 257 -2.60 11.38 5.16
N LYS A 258 -3.39 11.06 4.13
CA LYS A 258 -3.48 11.87 2.91
C LYS A 258 -4.17 13.22 3.17
N LEU A 259 -5.17 13.26 4.04
CA LEU A 259 -5.81 14.50 4.50
C LEU A 259 -4.78 15.35 5.24
N ILE A 260 -4.12 14.81 6.27
CA ILE A 260 -3.11 15.52 7.06
C ILE A 260 -1.97 16.05 6.18
N LYS A 261 -1.43 15.20 5.31
CA LYS A 261 -0.39 15.57 4.35
C LYS A 261 -0.80 16.78 3.52
N ARG A 262 -2.06 16.87 3.09
CA ARG A 262 -2.55 17.99 2.28
C ARG A 262 -2.52 19.30 3.06
N HIS A 263 -2.97 19.29 4.31
CA HIS A 263 -2.94 20.47 5.18
C HIS A 263 -1.52 20.90 5.52
N ILE A 264 -0.67 19.94 5.89
CA ILE A 264 0.75 20.21 6.20
C ILE A 264 1.47 20.78 4.97
N LEU A 265 1.35 20.13 3.81
CA LEU A 265 2.00 20.61 2.59
C LEU A 265 1.47 21.98 2.18
N GLY A 266 0.17 22.24 2.28
CA GLY A 266 -0.39 23.56 1.99
C GLY A 266 0.15 24.66 2.90
N PHE A 267 0.55 24.32 4.13
CA PHE A 267 1.15 25.25 5.09
C PHE A 267 2.65 25.46 4.82
N ILE A 268 3.41 24.40 4.54
CA ILE A 268 4.88 24.49 4.36
C ILE A 268 5.34 24.77 2.93
N ASP A 269 4.46 24.76 1.92
CA ASP A 269 4.82 24.84 0.49
C ASP A 269 5.73 26.04 0.18
N SER A 270 5.46 27.19 0.80
CA SER A 270 6.24 28.43 0.65
C SER A 270 7.62 28.38 1.31
N SER A 271 7.81 27.48 2.27
CA SER A 271 9.07 27.31 3.03
C SER A 271 9.99 26.24 2.43
N ILE A 272 9.53 25.49 1.42
CA ILE A 272 10.32 24.50 0.70
C ILE A 272 11.14 25.20 -0.39
N ILE A 273 12.43 24.84 -0.52
CA ILE A 273 13.32 25.40 -1.55
C ILE A 273 12.81 25.11 -2.96
N LYS A 274 13.07 26.03 -3.90
CA LYS A 274 12.55 25.94 -5.27
C LYS A 274 13.17 24.81 -6.07
N GLU A 275 14.33 24.33 -5.67
CA GLU A 275 15.10 23.26 -6.29
C GLU A 275 14.66 21.87 -5.78
N GLN A 276 13.73 21.80 -4.82
CA GLN A 276 13.17 20.52 -4.36
C GLN A 276 12.12 20.03 -5.37
N HIS A 277 12.38 18.91 -6.05
CA HIS A 277 11.42 18.25 -6.95
C HIS A 277 10.78 17.00 -6.37
N GLY A 278 11.46 16.32 -5.44
CA GLY A 278 10.95 15.11 -4.80
C GLY A 278 9.77 15.43 -3.88
N PHE A 279 8.66 14.72 -4.05
CA PHE A 279 7.47 14.78 -3.18
C PHE A 279 6.74 16.14 -3.11
N VAL A 280 7.04 17.08 -4.02
CA VAL A 280 6.37 18.38 -4.15
C VAL A 280 5.36 18.33 -5.31
N ASN A 281 4.26 19.07 -5.19
CA ASN A 281 3.24 19.13 -6.23
C ASN A 281 3.79 19.77 -7.52
N ASN A 282 3.29 19.33 -8.68
CA ASN A 282 3.65 19.86 -10.01
C ASN A 282 5.14 19.76 -10.39
N LYS A 283 5.93 18.97 -9.66
CA LYS A 283 7.33 18.67 -10.00
C LYS A 283 7.52 17.18 -10.21
N SER A 284 8.51 16.84 -11.03
CA SER A 284 8.84 15.46 -11.37
C SER A 284 10.35 15.28 -11.55
N CYS A 285 10.78 14.03 -11.69
CA CYS A 285 12.16 13.72 -12.06
C CYS A 285 12.54 14.36 -13.41
N PHE A 286 11.59 14.47 -14.34
CA PHE A 286 11.82 15.12 -15.62
C PHE A 286 12.11 16.62 -15.48
N SER A 287 11.32 17.35 -14.67
CA SER A 287 11.58 18.77 -14.46
C SER A 287 12.91 19.02 -13.75
N ASN A 288 13.31 18.14 -12.83
CA ASN A 288 14.61 18.23 -12.18
C ASN A 288 15.78 18.07 -13.16
N ILE A 289 15.70 17.06 -14.03
CA ILE A 289 16.73 16.85 -15.06
C ILE A 289 16.76 18.03 -16.03
N LEU A 290 15.60 18.54 -16.44
CA LEU A 290 15.52 19.67 -17.36
C LEU A 290 16.21 20.92 -16.78
N GLU A 291 15.90 21.31 -15.54
CA GLU A 291 16.54 22.43 -14.86
C GLU A 291 18.05 22.19 -14.66
N THR A 292 18.45 20.97 -14.29
CA THR A 292 19.87 20.62 -14.12
C THR A 292 20.64 20.76 -15.43
N VAL A 293 20.06 20.27 -16.53
CA VAL A 293 20.68 20.31 -17.86
C VAL A 293 20.79 21.75 -18.36
N ASP A 294 19.77 22.58 -18.14
CA ASP A 294 19.79 24.00 -18.48
C ASP A 294 20.92 24.75 -17.75
N ILE A 295 21.08 24.50 -16.44
CA ILE A 295 22.19 25.05 -15.64
C ILE A 295 23.55 24.62 -16.21
N ILE A 296 23.70 23.34 -16.56
CA ILE A 296 24.96 22.82 -17.12
C ILE A 296 25.25 23.48 -18.47
N PHE A 297 24.26 23.61 -19.36
CA PHE A 297 24.44 24.23 -20.67
C PHE A 297 24.89 25.69 -20.56
N ASN A 298 24.25 26.48 -19.70
CA ASN A 298 24.62 27.89 -19.51
C ASN A 298 26.09 28.05 -19.06
N ILE A 299 26.56 27.22 -18.13
CA ILE A 299 27.95 27.27 -17.65
C ILE A 299 28.94 26.85 -18.75
N LEU A 300 28.57 25.85 -19.57
CA LEU A 300 29.39 25.41 -20.69
C LEU A 300 29.46 26.44 -21.81
N GLU A 301 28.38 27.19 -22.09
CA GLU A 301 28.37 28.28 -23.06
C GLU A 301 29.28 29.44 -22.62
N GLU A 302 29.38 29.69 -21.32
CA GLU A 302 30.33 30.66 -20.74
C GLU A 302 31.80 30.17 -20.78
N GLY A 303 32.04 28.92 -21.19
CA GLY A 303 33.38 28.34 -21.35
C GLY A 303 33.99 27.80 -20.05
N PHE A 304 33.20 27.67 -18.99
CA PHE A 304 33.67 27.11 -17.72
C PHE A 304 33.51 25.58 -17.68
N PRO A 305 34.45 24.85 -17.06
CA PRO A 305 34.29 23.42 -16.82
C PRO A 305 33.21 23.16 -15.76
N VAL A 306 32.49 22.04 -15.90
CA VAL A 306 31.41 21.64 -14.98
C VAL A 306 31.68 20.25 -14.42
N ASP A 307 31.67 20.13 -13.10
CA ASP A 307 31.70 18.86 -12.37
C ASP A 307 30.39 18.66 -11.62
N VAL A 308 29.84 17.42 -11.64
CA VAL A 308 28.56 17.09 -11.00
C VAL A 308 28.77 16.03 -9.92
N PHE A 309 28.35 16.34 -8.69
CA PHE A 309 28.40 15.43 -7.55
C PHE A 309 27.02 14.85 -7.25
N TYR A 310 26.90 13.53 -7.29
CA TYR A 310 25.68 12.82 -6.90
C TYR A 310 25.80 12.27 -5.48
N PHE A 311 24.83 12.62 -4.64
CA PHE A 311 24.71 12.09 -3.27
C PHE A 311 23.51 11.16 -3.18
N ASP A 312 23.70 9.98 -2.58
CA ASP A 312 22.62 9.05 -2.26
C ASP A 312 22.69 8.66 -0.79
N PHE A 313 21.56 8.80 -0.09
CA PHE A 313 21.46 8.42 1.30
C PHE A 313 21.13 6.93 1.40
N ARG A 314 22.01 6.18 2.07
CA ARG A 314 21.71 4.78 2.38
C ARG A 314 20.49 4.74 3.29
N LYS A 315 19.40 4.14 2.80
CA LYS A 315 18.19 3.84 3.58
C LYS A 315 17.64 5.09 4.28
N ALA A 316 17.41 6.13 3.47
CA ALA A 316 17.06 7.46 3.92
C ALA A 316 15.89 7.50 4.93
N PHE A 317 14.81 6.75 4.70
CA PHE A 317 13.64 6.72 5.60
C PHE A 317 13.92 6.00 6.92
N ASP A 318 14.66 4.89 6.87
CA ASP A 318 14.98 4.07 8.06
C ASP A 318 16.01 4.76 8.97
N SER A 319 16.75 5.73 8.43
CA SER A 319 17.85 6.42 9.10
C SER A 319 17.47 7.76 9.73
N VAL A 320 16.21 8.20 9.63
CA VAL A 320 15.79 9.51 10.17
C VAL A 320 15.55 9.42 11.69
N PRO A 321 16.26 10.20 12.52
CA PRO A 321 15.97 10.30 13.95
C PRO A 321 14.65 11.06 14.19
N HIS A 322 13.71 10.43 14.93
CA HIS A 322 12.35 10.95 15.04
C HIS A 322 12.26 12.18 15.96
N PHE A 323 12.97 12.23 17.09
CA PHE A 323 12.90 13.42 17.96
C PHE A 323 13.49 14.65 17.26
N ARG A 324 14.58 14.47 16.51
CA ARG A 324 15.13 15.54 15.65
C ARG A 324 14.18 15.98 14.55
N LEU A 325 13.47 15.04 13.90
CA LEU A 325 12.47 15.37 12.91
C LEU A 325 11.29 16.14 13.52
N LEU A 326 10.80 15.72 14.68
CA LEU A 326 9.72 16.41 15.40
C LEU A 326 10.12 17.83 15.82
N SER A 327 11.32 18.00 16.38
CA SER A 327 11.83 19.33 16.73
C SER A 327 11.96 20.23 15.48
N LYS A 328 12.37 19.67 14.34
CA LYS A 328 12.38 20.41 13.08
C LYS A 328 10.96 20.81 12.67
N ILE A 329 10.01 19.87 12.68
CA ILE A 329 8.59 20.12 12.31
C ILE A 329 7.97 21.22 13.18
N GLU A 330 8.23 21.20 14.49
CA GLU A 330 7.78 22.22 15.43
C GLU A 330 8.31 23.61 15.06
N LYS A 331 9.60 23.71 14.73
CA LYS A 331 10.23 24.97 14.28
C LYS A 331 9.70 25.49 12.93
N TYR A 332 9.09 24.65 12.11
CA TYR A 332 8.38 25.08 10.90
C TYR A 332 6.97 25.63 11.21
N GLY A 333 6.55 25.66 12.47
CA GLY A 333 5.24 26.20 12.89
C GLY A 333 4.13 25.15 12.99
N ILE A 334 4.46 23.86 12.93
CA ILE A 334 3.48 22.77 13.12
C ILE A 334 3.46 22.38 14.59
N THR A 335 2.37 22.71 15.29
CA THR A 335 2.28 22.60 16.76
C THR A 335 0.98 21.90 17.18
N GLY A 336 0.70 21.86 18.49
CA GLY A 336 -0.58 21.40 19.04
C GLY A 336 -0.96 19.97 18.65
N ASN A 337 -2.24 19.76 18.36
CA ASN A 337 -2.78 18.44 18.03
C ASN A 337 -2.19 17.88 16.73
N THR A 338 -1.84 18.75 15.77
CA THR A 338 -1.21 18.33 14.51
C THR A 338 0.15 17.68 14.76
N LEU A 339 0.97 18.29 15.62
CA LEU A 339 2.25 17.70 16.02
C LEU A 339 2.04 16.40 16.81
N GLN A 340 1.05 16.37 17.70
CA GLN A 340 0.72 15.18 18.48
C GLN A 340 0.26 14.00 17.60
N ILE A 341 -0.48 14.26 16.53
CA ILE A 341 -0.87 13.25 15.54
C ILE A 341 0.37 12.69 14.84
N ILE A 342 1.31 13.55 14.41
CA ILE A 342 2.56 13.11 13.78
C ILE A 342 3.37 12.25 14.75
N LEU A 343 3.43 12.64 16.03
CA LEU A 343 4.05 11.83 17.07
C LEU A 343 3.34 10.48 17.26
N ASP A 344 2.00 10.45 17.27
CA ASP A 344 1.23 9.21 17.38
C ASP A 344 1.40 8.31 16.14
N PHE A 345 1.55 8.91 14.95
CA PHE A 345 1.98 8.23 13.72
C PHE A 345 3.43 7.75 13.76
N PHE A 346 4.30 8.34 14.55
CA PHE A 346 5.65 7.80 14.77
C PHE A 346 5.66 6.72 15.85
N ASN A 347 4.70 6.74 16.78
CA ASN A 347 4.45 5.64 17.71
C ASN A 347 3.78 4.43 17.00
N LEU A 348 3.12 4.64 15.85
CA LEU A 348 2.73 3.65 14.84
C LEU A 348 3.89 2.73 14.44
N ILE A 349 5.10 3.29 14.39
CA ILE A 349 6.30 2.62 13.89
C ILE A 349 6.88 1.67 14.98
N GLY A 350 6.16 1.45 16.09
CA GLY A 350 6.59 0.58 17.19
C GLY A 350 5.88 -0.79 17.27
N THR A 351 4.81 -1.02 16.50
CA THR A 351 3.95 -2.20 16.64
C THR A 351 3.74 -2.91 15.29
N CYS A 352 4.74 -3.66 14.86
CA CYS A 352 4.54 -4.66 13.81
C CYS A 352 3.74 -5.84 14.40
N LYS A 353 2.49 -6.03 13.95
CA LYS A 353 1.70 -7.20 14.36
C LYS A 353 2.11 -8.48 13.65
N SER A 354 2.52 -8.39 12.38
CA SER A 354 2.91 -9.58 11.61
C SER A 354 3.72 -9.26 10.35
N VAL A 355 4.75 -10.07 10.10
CA VAL A 355 5.49 -10.11 8.82
C VAL A 355 4.92 -11.24 7.97
N TRP A 356 4.43 -10.91 6.78
CA TRP A 356 3.81 -11.86 5.87
C TRP A 356 4.84 -12.40 4.89
N VAL A 357 5.11 -13.70 5.01
CA VAL A 357 5.95 -14.43 4.06
C VAL A 357 5.06 -15.36 3.25
N LYS A 358 4.99 -15.09 1.93
CA LYS A 358 4.34 -16.02 1.01
C LYS A 358 5.36 -17.06 0.56
N GLN A 359 5.26 -18.29 1.06
CA GLN A 359 6.06 -19.44 0.62
C GLN A 359 5.29 -20.35 -0.35
N HIS A 360 5.98 -21.26 -1.05
CA HIS A 360 5.43 -22.11 -2.12
C HIS A 360 4.37 -23.14 -1.67
N LEU A 361 4.07 -23.21 -0.37
CA LEU A 361 3.04 -24.05 0.20
C LEU A 361 1.96 -23.16 0.84
N LYS A 362 0.72 -23.64 0.86
CA LYS A 362 -0.51 -22.95 1.29
C LYS A 362 -0.52 -22.57 2.78
N GLU A 363 0.51 -21.93 3.29
CA GLU A 363 0.63 -21.52 4.68
C GLU A 363 0.85 -20.01 4.72
N ASN A 364 -0.23 -19.28 5.04
CA ASN A 364 -0.10 -17.95 5.60
C ASN A 364 0.32 -18.14 7.06
N ALA A 365 1.62 -18.10 7.33
CA ALA A 365 2.08 -18.06 8.72
C ALA A 365 1.98 -16.61 9.23
N SER A 366 1.04 -16.35 10.13
CA SER A 366 1.04 -15.14 10.96
C SER A 366 1.84 -15.43 12.24
N THR A 367 2.96 -14.76 12.46
CA THR A 367 3.61 -14.76 13.78
C THR A 367 2.85 -13.85 14.73
N ARG A 368 2.62 -14.35 15.96
CA ARG A 368 2.13 -13.55 17.10
C ARG A 368 3.31 -12.76 17.68
N GLU A 369 2.99 -11.52 18.04
CA GLU A 369 3.67 -10.55 18.91
C GLU A 369 5.05 -10.98 19.40
N PHE A 370 6.11 -10.26 19.00
CA PHE A 370 7.11 -9.71 19.92
C PHE A 370 8.18 -8.88 19.18
N LEU A 371 8.61 -7.83 19.91
CA LEU A 371 9.82 -6.99 19.83
C LEU A 371 9.80 -5.72 18.96
N LYS A 372 10.07 -4.63 19.69
CA LYS A 372 10.22 -3.24 19.25
C LYS A 372 11.32 -3.13 18.20
N GLY A 373 10.94 -2.70 17.00
CA GLY A 373 11.85 -2.40 15.90
C GLY A 373 11.04 -1.85 14.72
N ARG A 374 11.44 -0.68 14.22
CA ARG A 374 10.67 0.17 13.30
C ARG A 374 10.37 -0.51 11.94
N PHE A 375 9.38 -0.04 11.18
CA PHE A 375 9.06 -0.43 9.79
C PHE A 375 8.54 0.72 8.95
#